data_AF-A0A0G0LDX7-F1
#
_entry.id   AF-A0A0G0LDX7-F1
#
_cell.length_a   1.000
_cell.length_b   1.000
_cell.length_c   1.000
_cell.angle_alpha   90.00
_cell.angle_beta   90.00
_cell.angle_gamma   90.00
#
_symmetry.space_group_name_H-M   'P 1'
#
loop_
_entity.id
_entity.type
_entity.pdbx_description
1 polymer ?
#
loop_
_entity_poly.entity_id
_entity_poly.type
_entity_poly.pdbx_seq_one_letter_code
_entity_poly.pdbx_strand_id
1 'polypeptide(L)'
;MMKVLMFSGDPSISEAGSPAWKRTDEYAKALEKLEVIKFDRRDGRFMRFWKGYKDAKEILSIEKFDLITAQEIEHSFIAWRLSKKFDIPWQMQI
;
A
#
# COMPACT_ATOMS: atom_id res chain seq x y z
N MET A 1 -12.09 -13.57 -5.38
CA MET A 1 -11.75 -12.18 -5.71
C MET A 1 -10.40 -11.88 -5.03
N MET A 2 -9.69 -10.81 -5.38
CA MET A 2 -8.31 -10.58 -4.88
C MET A 2 -8.28 -9.55 -3.74
N LYS A 3 -7.40 -9.77 -2.76
CA LYS A 3 -7.05 -8.83 -1.68
C LYS A 3 -5.70 -8.19 -1.96
N VAL A 4 -5.67 -6.86 -1.99
CA VAL A 4 -4.48 -6.08 -2.35
C VAL A 4 -4.08 -5.14 -1.22
N LEU A 5 -2.80 -5.15 -0.88
CA LEU A 5 -2.19 -4.17 0.02
C LEU A 5 -1.38 -3.17 -0.81
N MET A 6 -1.76 -1.90 -0.77
CA MET A 6 -1.18 -0.85 -1.61
C MET A 6 -0.41 0.17 -0.76
N PHE A 7 0.83 0.45 -1.15
CA PHE A 7 1.63 1.53 -0.58
C PHE A 7 1.55 2.79 -1.43
N SER A 8 1.15 3.91 -0.80
CA SER A 8 1.07 5.21 -1.48
C SER A 8 1.57 6.37 -0.61
N GLY A 9 2.42 7.21 -1.19
CA GLY A 9 2.81 8.52 -0.63
C GLY A 9 2.06 9.69 -1.24
N ASP A 10 1.05 9.43 -2.08
CA ASP A 10 0.19 10.46 -2.67
C ASP A 10 -0.88 10.88 -1.65
N PRO A 11 -0.80 12.10 -1.07
CA PRO A 11 -1.79 12.56 -0.11
C PRO A 11 -3.18 12.70 -0.73
N SER A 12 -3.27 12.91 -2.05
CA SER A 12 -4.52 13.12 -2.76
C SER A 12 -5.40 11.87 -2.81
N ILE A 13 -4.87 10.67 -2.50
CA ILE A 13 -5.70 9.47 -2.27
C ILE A 13 -6.69 9.66 -1.12
N SER A 14 -6.43 10.59 -0.19
CA SER A 14 -7.36 10.92 0.90
C SER A 14 -8.33 12.05 0.54
N GLU A 15 -8.14 12.71 -0.59
CA GLU A 15 -8.95 13.85 -1.03
C GLU A 15 -10.08 13.34 -1.94
N ALA A 16 -11.30 13.31 -1.40
CA ALA A 16 -12.48 12.88 -2.14
C ALA A 16 -12.63 13.68 -3.45
N GLY A 17 -12.77 12.96 -4.57
CA GLY A 17 -12.91 13.56 -5.90
C GLY A 17 -11.60 13.85 -6.65
N SER A 18 -10.43 13.69 -6.00
CA SER A 18 -9.15 13.78 -6.70
C SER A 18 -8.98 12.65 -7.73
N PRO A 19 -8.14 12.83 -8.77
CA PRO A 19 -7.86 11.76 -9.73
C PRO A 19 -7.25 10.50 -9.09
N ALA A 20 -6.43 10.64 -8.05
CA ALA A 20 -5.85 9.49 -7.34
C ALA A 20 -6.89 8.75 -6.51
N TRP A 21 -7.80 9.49 -5.85
CA TRP A 21 -8.93 8.92 -5.12
C TRP A 21 -9.85 8.13 -6.07
N LYS A 22 -10.23 8.72 -7.21
CA LYS A 22 -11.09 8.04 -8.21
C LYS A 22 -10.50 6.72 -8.70
N ARG A 23 -9.21 6.71 -9.05
CA ARG A 23 -8.51 5.48 -9.46
C ARG A 23 -8.51 4.41 -8.35
N THR A 24 -8.24 4.84 -7.12
CA THR A 24 -8.22 3.94 -5.96
C THR A 24 -9.62 3.39 -5.65
N ASP A 25 -10.66 4.21 -5.78
CA ASP A 25 -12.06 3.82 -5.62
C ASP A 25 -12.52 2.83 -6.70
N GLU A 26 -12.10 3.02 -7.96
CA GLU A 26 -12.34 2.06 -9.03
C GLU A 26 -11.67 0.71 -8.75
N TYR A 27 -10.42 0.70 -8.27
CA TYR A 27 -9.75 -0.52 -7.86
C TYR A 27 -10.47 -1.21 -6.69
N ALA A 28 -10.90 -0.45 -5.68
CA ALA A 28 -11.62 -0.99 -4.53
C ALA A 28 -12.93 -1.70 -4.93
N LYS A 29 -13.63 -1.23 -5.98
CA LYS A 29 -14.85 -1.87 -6.50
C LYS A 29 -14.59 -3.19 -7.24
N ALA A 30 -13.41 -3.35 -7.84
CA ALA A 30 -13.04 -4.54 -8.59
C ALA A 30 -12.39 -5.64 -7.73
N LEU A 31 -11.95 -5.27 -6.52
CA LEU A 31 -11.24 -6.14 -5.59
C LEU A 31 -12.15 -6.61 -4.46
N GLU A 32 -11.78 -7.72 -3.81
CA GLU A 32 -12.44 -8.13 -2.58
C GLU A 32 -12.12 -7.16 -1.44
N LYS A 33 -10.85 -6.76 -1.39
CA LYS A 33 -10.32 -5.84 -0.39
C LYS A 33 -9.15 -5.07 -0.99
N LEU A 34 -9.16 -3.76 -0.77
CA LEU A 34 -8.03 -2.88 -1.02
C LEU A 34 -7.67 -2.17 0.27
N GLU A 35 -6.52 -2.51 0.83
CA GLU A 35 -5.96 -1.87 2.03
C GLU A 35 -4.86 -0.91 1.59
N VAL A 36 -4.94 0.36 1.99
CA VAL A 36 -3.98 1.38 1.55
C VAL A 36 -3.16 1.89 2.73
N ILE A 37 -1.86 1.60 2.69
CA ILE A 37 -0.87 2.14 3.63
C ILE A 37 -0.41 3.49 3.11
N LYS A 38 -0.80 4.54 3.83
CA LYS A 38 -0.52 5.94 3.49
C LYS A 38 0.75 6.41 4.19
N PHE A 39 1.63 7.06 3.44
CA PHE A 39 2.81 7.72 3.99
C PHE A 39 2.55 9.23 4.10
N ASP A 40 2.06 9.69 5.26
CA ASP A 40 1.78 11.12 5.49
C ASP A 40 3.08 11.96 5.50
N ARG A 41 3.14 12.99 4.65
CA ARG A 41 4.28 13.92 4.55
C ARG A 41 4.55 14.74 5.80
N ARG A 42 3.61 14.79 6.75
CA ARG A 42 3.79 15.42 8.07
C ARG A 42 4.79 14.68 8.96
N ASP A 43 4.97 13.38 8.74
CA ASP A 43 5.93 12.56 9.47
C ASP A 43 7.32 12.64 8.80
N GLY A 44 8.39 12.73 9.59
CA GLY A 44 9.77 12.73 9.06
C GLY A 44 10.08 11.47 8.23
N ARG A 45 10.89 11.60 7.18
CA ARG A 45 11.10 10.57 6.14
C ARG A 45 11.35 9.15 6.70
N PHE A 46 12.24 9.03 7.69
CA PHE A 46 12.56 7.74 8.33
C PHE A 46 11.42 7.20 9.19
N MET A 47 10.74 8.06 9.93
CA MET A 47 9.69 7.67 10.88
C MET A 47 8.47 7.14 10.13
N ARG A 48 8.10 7.84 9.04
CA ARG A 48 7.05 7.47 8.10
C ARG A 48 7.30 6.11 7.44
N PHE A 49 8.54 5.89 6.99
CA PHE A 49 8.98 4.62 6.40
C PHE A 49 8.81 3.47 7.39
N TRP A 50 9.28 3.64 8.63
CA TRP A 50 9.21 2.61 9.66
C TRP A 50 7.78 2.30 10.11
N LYS A 51 6.95 3.34 10.24
CA LYS A 51 5.52 3.22 10.57
C LYS A 51 4.79 2.42 9.49
N GLY A 52 4.91 2.81 8.22
CA GLY A 52 4.28 2.10 7.11
C GLY A 52 4.71 0.63 7.02
N TYR A 53 5.99 0.32 7.28
CA TYR A 53 6.45 -1.07 7.35
C TYR A 53 5.82 -1.85 8.53
N LYS A 54 5.71 -1.24 9.71
CA LYS A 54 5.09 -1.88 10.88
C LYS A 54 3.61 -2.15 10.66
N ASP A 55 2.86 -1.16 10.20
CA ASP A 55 1.42 -1.25 9.95
C ASP A 55 1.14 -2.34 8.91
N ALA A 56 1.87 -2.33 7.80
CA ALA A 56 1.75 -3.36 6.77
C ALA A 56 2.10 -4.76 7.30
N LYS A 57 3.17 -4.89 8.09
CA LYS A 57 3.57 -6.17 8.67
C LYS A 57 2.50 -6.71 9.63
N GLU A 58 1.87 -5.85 10.42
CA GLU A 58 0.79 -6.23 11.34
C GLU A 58 -0.42 -6.75 10.55
N ILE A 59 -0.87 -5.99 9.56
CA ILE A 59 -1.98 -6.38 8.67
C ILE A 59 -1.70 -7.73 7.99
N LEU A 60 -0.53 -7.89 7.38
CA LEU A 60 -0.13 -9.14 6.70
C LEU A 60 0.04 -10.32 7.66
N SER A 61 0.23 -10.07 8.96
CA SER A 61 0.32 -11.14 9.96
C SER A 61 -1.03 -11.64 10.45
N ILE A 62 -2.08 -10.82 10.30
CA ILE A 62 -3.45 -11.13 10.71
C ILE A 62 -4.24 -11.73 9.55
N GLU A 63 -4.05 -11.18 8.35
CA GLU A 63 -4.81 -11.54 7.17
C GLU A 63 -3.89 -11.79 5.97
N LYS A 64 -4.22 -12.83 5.18
CA LYS A 64 -3.50 -13.13 3.94
C LYS A 64 -3.97 -12.21 2.82
N PHE A 65 -3.01 -11.60 2.14
CA PHE A 65 -3.21 -10.81 0.92
C PHE A 65 -2.66 -11.55 -0.29
N ASP A 66 -3.23 -11.29 -1.47
CA ASP A 66 -2.84 -11.93 -2.72
C ASP A 66 -1.78 -11.14 -3.48
N LEU A 67 -1.70 -9.82 -3.25
CA LEU A 67 -0.77 -8.93 -3.94
C LEU A 67 -0.39 -7.74 -3.06
N ILE A 68 0.88 -7.36 -3.13
CA ILE A 68 1.38 -6.09 -2.59
C ILE A 68 1.69 -5.14 -3.75
N THR A 69 1.18 -3.90 -3.74
CA THR A 69 1.52 -2.88 -4.74
C THR A 69 2.23 -1.68 -4.13
N ALA A 70 3.08 -1.03 -4.92
CA ALA A 70 3.76 0.20 -4.52
C ALA A 70 3.80 1.19 -5.68
N GLN A 71 3.52 2.47 -5.39
CA GLN A 71 3.52 3.54 -6.40
C GLN A 71 4.86 4.29 -6.51
N GLU A 72 5.76 4.13 -5.53
CA GLU A 72 7.03 4.87 -5.47
C GLU A 72 8.21 3.93 -5.20
N ILE A 73 9.40 4.32 -5.62
CA ILE A 73 10.64 3.53 -5.43
C ILE A 73 10.91 3.30 -3.93
N GLU A 74 10.75 4.32 -3.09
CA GLU A 74 10.96 4.21 -1.64
C GLU A 74 10.04 3.14 -1.03
N HIS A 75 8.79 3.06 -1.50
CA HIS A 75 7.81 2.08 -1.05
C HIS A 75 8.03 0.69 -1.67
N SER A 76 8.64 0.63 -2.84
CA SER A 76 8.95 -0.64 -3.53
C SER A 76 9.93 -1.51 -2.72
N PHE A 77 10.86 -0.90 -2.00
CA PHE A 77 11.75 -1.64 -1.11
C PHE A 77 11.00 -2.27 0.08
N ILE A 78 10.03 -1.56 0.65
CA ILE A 78 9.14 -2.10 1.70
C ILE A 78 8.33 -3.27 1.13
N ALA A 79 7.72 -3.06 -0.03
CA ALA A 79 6.91 -4.07 -0.71
C ALA A 79 7.72 -5.34 -0.95
N TRP A 80 8.90 -5.25 -1.56
CA TRP A 80 9.81 -6.39 -1.77
C TRP A 80 10.15 -7.12 -0.48
N ARG A 81 10.49 -6.39 0.59
CA ARG A 81 10.87 -7.00 1.87
C ARG A 81 9.71 -7.80 2.47
N LEU A 82 8.50 -7.26 2.43
CA LEU A 82 7.30 -7.92 2.94
C LEU A 82 6.87 -9.09 2.03
N SER A 83 7.02 -8.92 0.71
CA SER A 83 6.74 -9.96 -0.28
C SER A 83 7.53 -11.23 0.03
N LYS A 84 8.83 -11.09 0.28
CA LYS A 84 9.71 -12.21 0.65
C LYS A 84 9.37 -12.82 2.01
N LYS A 85 8.90 -12.01 2.94
CA LYS A 85 8.59 -12.45 4.30
C LYS A 85 7.30 -13.25 4.38
N PHE A 86 6.27 -12.83 3.65
CA PHE A 86 4.93 -13.42 3.72
C PHE A 86 4.60 -14.32 2.52
N ASP A 87 5.55 -14.50 1.59
CA ASP A 87 5.38 -15.26 0.35
C ASP A 87 4.20 -14.76 -0.49
N ILE A 88 4.17 -13.43 -0.71
CA ILE A 88 3.14 -12.73 -1.48
C ILE A 88 3.84 -12.08 -2.68
N PRO A 89 3.31 -12.19 -3.92
CA PRO A 89 3.87 -11.46 -5.05
C PRO A 89 3.73 -9.95 -4.84
N TRP A 90 4.63 -9.17 -5.43
CA TRP A 90 4.52 -7.71 -5.41
C TRP A 90 4.72 -7.10 -6.79
N GLN A 91 4.10 -5.95 -7.02
CA GLN A 91 4.17 -5.21 -8.28
C GLN A 91 4.34 -3.71 -8.02
N MET A 92 5.23 -3.09 -8.79
CA MET A 92 5.31 -1.63 -8.85
C MET A 92 4.26 -1.11 -9.84
N GLN A 93 3.43 -0.16 -9.38
CA GLN A 93 2.50 0.58 -10.23
C GLN A 93 3.21 1.84 -10.72
N ILE A 94 3.37 1.94 -12.04
CA ILE A 94 3.95 3.09 -12.76
C ILE A 94 2.80 3.97 -13.27
#